data_AF-A0A1G1A2X1-F1
#
_entry.id   AF-A0A1G1A2X1-F1
#
_cell.length_a   1.000
_cell.length_b   1.000
_cell.length_c   1.000
_cell.angle_alpha   90.00
_cell.angle_beta   90.00
_cell.angle_gamma   90.00
#
_symmetry.space_group_name_H-M   'P 1'
#
loop_
_entity.id
_entity.type
_entity.pdbx_description
1 polymer ?
#
loop_
_entity_poly.entity_id
_entity_poly.type
_entity_poly.pdbx_seq_one_letter_code
_entity_poly.pdbx_strand_id
1 'polypeptide(L)'
;MIATAGKPKTPGKRLDSRLMFYHPTNSGGGAAMRLELRFNRPGEDRYDCFFLELAAQQKQNAPPADGGVVHASFDWQNKLTVKLGFTDICEMLMVLEGKYEKVGGGRNGLFHRNGTTSTIINMQKSEKGGIFLGLSQKPDGQGEPRRIQMVLNDAESTGLRCVFQTGLFFLAFRNTCLGMVPAISPTTNET
;
A
#
# COMPACT_ATOMS: atom_id res chain seq x y z
N MET A 1 35.33 -7.78 36.27
CA MET A 1 34.97 -7.61 34.84
C MET A 1 33.56 -7.07 34.79
N ILE A 2 33.37 -5.82 34.37
CA ILE A 2 32.04 -5.21 34.25
C ILE A 2 31.64 -5.31 32.79
N ALA A 3 30.59 -6.09 32.50
CA ALA A 3 30.01 -6.18 31.17
C ALA A 3 29.30 -4.86 30.84
N THR A 4 29.81 -4.13 29.86
CA THR A 4 29.15 -2.95 29.29
C THR A 4 27.95 -3.41 28.46
N ALA A 5 26.75 -3.20 29.01
CA ALA A 5 25.50 -3.38 28.27
C ALA A 5 25.46 -2.43 27.06
N GLY A 6 25.42 -2.99 25.85
CA GLY A 6 25.28 -2.22 24.62
C GLY A 6 23.99 -1.40 24.64
N LYS A 7 24.09 -0.10 24.37
CA LYS A 7 22.92 0.78 24.23
C LYS A 7 21.97 0.21 23.16
N PRO A 8 20.66 0.16 23.41
CA PRO A 8 19.70 -0.23 22.39
C PRO A 8 19.77 0.75 21.22
N LYS A 9 20.03 0.24 20.00
CA LYS A 9 19.96 1.03 18.77
C LYS A 9 18.54 1.56 18.65
N THR A 10 18.37 2.87 18.83
CA THR A 10 17.10 3.54 18.58
C THR A 10 16.71 3.24 17.14
N PRO A 11 15.55 2.61 16.87
CA PRO A 11 15.12 2.39 15.50
C PRO A 11 15.01 3.76 14.82
N GLY A 12 15.78 3.97 13.75
CA GLY A 12 15.76 5.23 13.01
C GLY A 12 14.33 5.61 12.66
N LYS A 13 13.99 6.91 12.81
CA LYS A 13 12.67 7.45 12.48
C LYS A 13 12.32 7.00 11.05
N ARG A 14 11.32 6.12 10.92
CA ARG A 14 10.77 5.78 9.62
C ARG A 14 10.10 7.04 9.10
N LEU A 15 10.46 7.48 7.90
CA LEU A 15 9.63 8.42 7.14
C LEU A 15 8.27 7.74 6.99
N ASP A 16 7.26 8.23 7.70
CA ASP A 16 5.90 7.68 7.64
C ASP A 16 5.20 8.21 6.37
N SER A 17 5.82 7.95 5.22
CA SER A 17 5.37 8.44 3.92
C SER A 17 4.28 7.52 3.38
N ARG A 18 3.03 7.92 3.60
CA ARG A 18 1.85 7.20 3.14
C ARG A 18 0.99 8.09 2.24
N LEU A 19 0.56 7.56 1.11
CA LEU A 19 -0.49 8.16 0.29
C LEU A 19 -1.85 7.60 0.75
N MET A 20 -2.84 8.46 0.95
CA MET A 20 -4.19 8.04 1.37
C MET A 20 -5.28 8.73 0.57
N PHE A 21 -6.32 7.98 0.22
CA PHE A 21 -7.56 8.48 -0.38
C PHE A 21 -8.76 8.02 0.44
N TYR A 22 -9.75 8.89 0.62
CA TYR A 22 -10.91 8.64 1.46
C TYR A 22 -12.19 8.96 0.69
N HIS A 23 -12.98 7.94 0.37
CA HIS A 23 -14.25 8.08 -0.35
C HIS A 23 -15.42 7.66 0.54
N PRO A 24 -15.87 8.54 1.46
CA PRO A 24 -17.06 8.26 2.24
C PRO A 24 -18.31 8.34 1.36
N THR A 25 -19.33 7.59 1.74
CA THR A 25 -20.66 7.65 1.12
C THR A 25 -21.73 7.78 2.21
N ASN A 26 -22.88 8.36 1.86
CA ASN A 26 -24.00 8.51 2.78
C ASN A 26 -24.62 7.16 3.19
N SER A 27 -24.47 6.12 2.37
CA SER A 27 -24.97 4.77 2.66
C SER A 27 -24.05 3.94 3.56
N GLY A 28 -22.87 4.46 3.92
CA GLY A 28 -21.85 3.71 4.67
C GLY A 28 -21.12 2.66 3.83
N GLY A 29 -21.30 2.66 2.50
CA GLY A 29 -20.63 1.74 1.56
C GLY A 29 -19.32 2.27 0.99
N GLY A 30 -18.76 3.33 1.58
CA GLY A 30 -17.52 3.96 1.13
C GLY A 30 -16.29 3.12 1.47
N ALA A 31 -15.12 3.60 1.04
CA ALA A 31 -13.85 2.96 1.34
C ALA A 31 -12.69 3.98 1.40
N ALA A 32 -11.60 3.56 2.01
CA ALA A 32 -10.35 4.30 2.07
C ALA A 32 -9.19 3.45 1.56
N MET A 33 -8.25 4.08 0.89
CA MET A 33 -6.99 3.50 0.44
C MET A 33 -5.84 4.05 1.26
N ARG A 34 -4.87 3.19 1.57
CA ARG A 34 -3.54 3.58 2.04
C ARG A 34 -2.48 2.85 1.24
N LEU A 35 -1.47 3.58 0.81
CA LEU A 35 -0.31 3.05 0.11
C LEU A 35 0.97 3.47 0.85
N GLU A 36 1.83 2.50 1.15
CA GLU A 36 3.10 2.71 1.87
C GLU A 36 4.24 2.05 1.09
N LEU A 37 5.28 2.80 0.72
CA LEU A 37 6.53 2.23 0.21
C LEU A 37 7.34 1.69 1.37
N ARG A 38 7.60 0.38 1.38
CA ARG A 38 8.44 -0.27 2.38
C ARG A 38 9.75 -0.75 1.80
N PHE A 39 10.77 -0.30 2.49
CA PHE A 39 12.15 -0.66 2.31
C PHE A 39 12.53 -1.80 3.26
N ASN A 40 13.16 -2.85 2.73
CA ASN A 40 13.72 -3.88 3.58
C ASN A 40 14.95 -3.37 4.33
N ARG A 41 15.22 -4.04 5.44
CA ARG A 41 16.40 -3.75 6.24
C ARG A 41 17.65 -4.26 5.51
N PRO A 42 18.79 -3.57 5.67
CA PRO A 42 20.06 -4.07 5.17
C PRO A 42 20.32 -5.50 5.70
N GLY A 43 20.66 -6.43 4.80
CA GLY A 43 20.93 -7.83 5.14
C GLY A 43 19.70 -8.75 5.16
N GLU A 44 18.49 -8.24 4.92
CA GLU A 44 17.32 -9.09 4.68
C GLU A 44 17.20 -9.41 3.18
N ASP A 45 17.13 -10.70 2.83
CA ASP A 45 16.86 -11.16 1.45
C ASP A 45 15.36 -11.04 1.12
N ARG A 46 14.89 -9.80 1.07
CA ARG A 46 13.51 -9.45 0.69
C ARG A 46 13.54 -8.32 -0.34
N TYR A 47 12.56 -8.33 -1.24
CA TYR A 47 12.34 -7.25 -2.21
C TYR A 47 11.59 -6.09 -1.57
N ASP A 48 12.07 -4.86 -1.82
CA ASP A 48 11.33 -3.64 -1.53
C ASP A 48 9.96 -3.70 -2.21
N CYS A 49 8.96 -3.03 -1.63
CA CYS A 49 7.59 -3.18 -2.11
C CYS A 49 6.69 -2.04 -1.68
N PHE A 50 5.54 -1.93 -2.33
CA PHE A 50 4.43 -1.18 -1.77
C PHE A 50 3.51 -2.10 -0.98
N PHE A 51 2.99 -1.60 0.14
CA PHE A 51 1.82 -2.17 0.79
C PHE A 51 0.61 -1.33 0.41
N LEU A 52 -0.37 -1.97 -0.23
CA LEU A 52 -1.67 -1.39 -0.51
C LEU A 52 -2.68 -1.94 0.50
N GLU A 53 -3.37 -1.04 1.18
CA GLU A 53 -4.43 -1.35 2.14
C GLU A 53 -5.74 -0.70 1.70
N LEU A 54 -6.84 -1.45 1.76
CA LEU A 54 -8.20 -0.92 1.61
C LEU A 54 -9.00 -1.18 2.89
N ALA A 55 -9.71 -0.16 3.37
CA ALA A 55 -10.58 -0.23 4.54
C ALA A 55 -12.00 0.20 4.16
N ALA A 56 -13.01 -0.57 4.59
CA ALA A 56 -14.41 -0.22 4.38
C ALA A 56 -14.84 0.91 5.33
N GLN A 57 -15.74 1.77 4.88
CA GLN A 57 -16.37 2.76 5.74
C GLN A 57 -17.19 2.03 6.82
N GLN A 58 -17.07 2.49 8.06
CA GLN A 58 -17.91 1.98 9.14
C GLN A 58 -19.32 2.56 8.96
N LYS A 59 -20.33 1.70 9.06
CA LYS A 59 -21.72 2.17 9.16
C LYS A 59 -21.83 3.00 10.43
N GLN A 60 -22.24 4.25 10.28
CA GLN A 60 -22.51 5.10 11.43
C GLN A 60 -23.77 4.58 12.12
N ASN A 61 -23.70 4.40 13.43
CA ASN A 61 -24.89 4.36 14.27
C ASN A 61 -25.46 5.78 14.37
N ALA A 62 -26.75 5.91 14.72
CA ALA A 62 -27.49 7.17 14.71
C ALA A 62 -26.67 8.38 15.24
N PRO A 63 -26.89 9.58 14.69
CA PRO A 63 -26.17 10.77 15.12
C PRO A 63 -26.29 10.97 16.64
N PRO A 64 -25.24 11.50 17.31
CA PRO A 64 -25.28 11.80 18.74
C PRO A 64 -26.51 12.62 19.09
N ALA A 65 -27.14 12.32 20.22
CA ALA A 65 -28.33 13.02 20.71
C ALA A 65 -28.12 14.55 20.82
N ASP A 66 -26.87 14.98 20.98
CA ASP A 66 -26.49 16.39 21.15
C ASP A 66 -26.31 17.15 19.81
N GLY A 67 -26.71 16.56 18.67
CA GLY A 67 -26.68 17.25 17.37
C GLY A 67 -25.27 17.44 16.77
N GLY A 68 -24.28 16.69 17.26
CA GLY A 68 -22.90 16.75 16.76
C GLY A 68 -22.74 16.19 15.34
N VAL A 69 -21.79 16.75 14.58
CA VAL A 69 -21.41 16.24 13.25
C VAL A 69 -20.66 14.92 13.39
N VAL A 70 -21.19 13.85 12.79
CA VAL A 70 -20.48 12.56 12.73
C VAL A 70 -19.68 12.48 11.44
N HIS A 71 -18.35 12.51 11.57
CA HIS A 71 -17.47 12.29 10.44
C HIS A 71 -17.44 10.81 10.04
N ALA A 72 -17.25 10.54 8.75
CA ALA A 72 -17.07 9.16 8.29
C ALA A 72 -15.78 8.56 8.86
N SER A 73 -15.89 7.35 9.42
CA SER A 73 -14.76 6.55 9.88
C SER A 73 -14.59 5.30 9.02
N PHE A 74 -13.39 4.71 9.04
CA PHE A 74 -13.04 3.54 8.22
C PHE A 74 -12.46 2.44 9.10
N ASP A 75 -12.83 1.20 8.83
CA ASP A 75 -12.42 0.03 9.60
C ASP A 75 -11.02 -0.44 9.20
N TRP A 76 -10.01 0.22 9.76
CA TRP A 76 -8.60 -0.16 9.57
C TRP A 76 -8.21 -1.44 10.33
N GLN A 77 -9.04 -1.92 11.27
CA GLN A 77 -8.79 -3.19 11.95
C GLN A 77 -9.11 -4.37 11.02
N ASN A 78 -10.18 -4.27 10.24
CA ASN A 78 -10.63 -5.28 9.28
C ASN A 78 -10.28 -4.98 7.80
N LYS A 79 -9.24 -4.17 7.57
CA LYS A 79 -8.75 -3.85 6.23
C LYS A 79 -8.26 -5.07 5.46
N LEU A 80 -8.24 -4.96 4.13
CA LEU A 80 -7.51 -5.87 3.26
C LEU A 80 -6.15 -5.28 2.92
N THR A 81 -5.09 -6.09 2.99
CA THR A 81 -3.71 -5.67 2.70
C THR A 81 -3.10 -6.60 1.64
N VAL A 82 -2.42 -6.02 0.66
CA VAL A 82 -1.64 -6.76 -0.34
C VAL A 82 -0.26 -6.13 -0.53
N LYS A 83 0.75 -6.97 -0.80
CA LYS A 83 2.10 -6.54 -1.17
C LYS A 83 2.16 -6.41 -2.69
N LEU A 84 2.60 -5.25 -3.19
CA LEU A 84 2.83 -4.98 -4.59
C LEU A 84 4.33 -4.97 -4.86
N GLY A 85 4.77 -5.87 -5.74
CA GLY A 85 6.13 -5.91 -6.27
C GLY A 85 6.26 -5.08 -7.55
N PHE A 86 7.47 -5.08 -8.11
CA PHE A 86 7.80 -4.32 -9.33
C PHE A 86 6.82 -4.59 -10.49
N THR A 87 6.56 -5.85 -10.80
CA THR A 87 5.67 -6.25 -11.90
C THR A 87 4.22 -5.82 -11.67
N ASP A 88 3.72 -5.91 -10.44
CA ASP A 88 2.36 -5.47 -10.10
C ASP A 88 2.20 -3.97 -10.38
N ILE A 89 3.20 -3.17 -9.98
CA ILE A 89 3.21 -1.72 -10.23
C ILE A 89 3.28 -1.42 -11.72
N CYS A 90 4.09 -2.14 -12.49
CA CYS A 90 4.13 -1.99 -13.95
C CYS A 90 2.77 -2.26 -14.60
N GLU A 91 2.08 -3.35 -14.22
CA GLU A 91 0.75 -3.64 -14.76
C GLU A 91 -0.29 -2.57 -14.37
N MET A 92 -0.27 -2.11 -13.11
CA MET A 92 -1.14 -1.02 -12.66
C MET A 92 -0.86 0.29 -13.41
N LEU A 93 0.40 0.61 -13.68
CA LEU A 93 0.78 1.77 -14.49
C LEU A 93 0.25 1.69 -15.92
N MET A 94 0.24 0.51 -16.54
CA MET A 94 -0.33 0.35 -17.88
C MET A 94 -1.82 0.72 -17.91
N VAL A 95 -2.57 0.47 -16.83
CA VAL A 95 -3.97 0.93 -16.71
C VAL A 95 -4.06 2.43 -16.45
N LEU A 96 -3.26 2.95 -15.51
CA LEU A 96 -3.23 4.38 -15.18
C LEU A 96 -2.77 5.29 -16.33
N GLU A 97 -1.93 4.76 -17.22
CA GLU A 97 -1.49 5.43 -18.46
C GLU A 97 -2.46 5.22 -19.63
N GLY A 98 -3.57 4.51 -19.40
CA GLY A 98 -4.61 4.25 -20.39
C GLY A 98 -4.24 3.23 -21.46
N LYS A 99 -3.06 2.58 -21.35
CA LYS A 99 -2.57 1.57 -22.30
C LYS A 99 -3.38 0.28 -22.22
N TYR A 100 -3.82 -0.12 -21.03
CA TYR A 100 -4.69 -1.27 -20.79
C TYR A 100 -6.01 -0.87 -20.12
N GLU A 101 -7.07 -1.63 -20.41
CA GLU A 101 -8.38 -1.46 -19.77
C GLU A 101 -8.38 -1.98 -18.34
N LYS A 102 -7.63 -3.05 -18.06
CA LYS A 102 -7.54 -3.69 -16.74
C LYS A 102 -6.19 -4.38 -16.51
N VAL A 103 -5.84 -4.60 -15.24
CA VAL A 103 -4.68 -5.42 -14.83
C VAL A 103 -4.95 -6.92 -14.97
N GLY A 104 -3.91 -7.72 -15.10
CA GLY A 104 -3.98 -9.18 -15.24
C GLY A 104 -4.24 -9.67 -16.68
N GLY A 105 -4.47 -8.75 -17.62
CA GLY A 105 -4.74 -9.06 -19.04
C GLY A 105 -6.00 -9.91 -19.20
N GLY A 106 -5.87 -11.11 -19.77
CA GLY A 106 -6.97 -12.08 -19.87
C GLY A 106 -7.44 -12.66 -18.53
N ARG A 107 -6.67 -12.45 -17.45
CA ARG A 107 -7.02 -12.86 -16.09
C ARG A 107 -7.85 -11.75 -15.43
N ASN A 108 -8.78 -12.12 -14.55
CA ASN A 108 -9.63 -11.17 -13.83
C ASN A 108 -8.89 -10.56 -12.63
N GLY A 109 -7.78 -9.86 -12.89
CA GLY A 109 -6.96 -9.20 -11.89
C GLY A 109 -5.61 -9.88 -11.61
N LEU A 110 -4.80 -9.24 -10.76
CA LEU A 110 -3.51 -9.77 -10.29
C LEU A 110 -3.76 -10.72 -9.11
N PHE A 111 -3.21 -11.93 -9.19
CA PHE A 111 -3.42 -12.97 -8.18
C PHE A 111 -2.23 -13.06 -7.22
N HIS A 112 -2.52 -12.95 -5.93
CA HIS A 112 -1.59 -13.19 -4.84
C HIS A 112 -2.11 -14.33 -3.97
N ARG A 113 -1.22 -15.21 -3.50
CA ARG A 113 -1.54 -16.22 -2.50
C ARG A 113 -0.57 -16.10 -1.34
N ASN A 114 -1.10 -16.15 -0.13
CA ASN A 114 -0.33 -16.23 1.09
C ASN A 114 -0.89 -17.36 1.95
N GLY A 115 -0.26 -18.54 1.88
CA GLY A 115 -0.47 -19.71 2.74
C GLY A 115 -1.91 -20.20 2.90
N THR A 116 -2.72 -19.40 3.59
CA THR A 116 -4.10 -19.63 4.01
C THR A 116 -5.13 -18.75 3.29
N THR A 117 -4.69 -17.81 2.44
CA THR A 117 -5.59 -16.90 1.71
C THR A 117 -5.12 -16.64 0.28
N SER A 118 -6.07 -16.41 -0.61
CA SER A 118 -5.85 -15.85 -1.94
C SER A 118 -6.43 -14.43 -2.00
N THR A 119 -5.73 -13.53 -2.69
CA THR A 119 -6.14 -12.14 -2.88
C THR A 119 -6.05 -11.81 -4.37
N ILE A 120 -7.11 -11.20 -4.90
CA ILE A 120 -7.17 -10.68 -6.26
C ILE A 120 -7.19 -9.16 -6.19
N ILE A 121 -6.24 -8.54 -6.88
CA ILE A 121 -6.22 -7.10 -7.11
C ILE A 121 -6.94 -6.83 -8.42
N ASN A 122 -8.00 -6.03 -8.35
CA ASN A 122 -8.75 -5.57 -9.50
C ASN A 122 -8.46 -4.08 -9.69
N MET A 123 -7.93 -3.71 -10.86
CA MET A 123 -7.80 -2.32 -11.27
C MET A 123 -8.19 -2.22 -12.74
N GLN A 124 -9.12 -1.32 -13.06
CA GLN A 124 -9.62 -1.15 -14.43
C GLN A 124 -10.22 0.24 -14.61
N LYS A 125 -10.36 0.69 -15.87
CA LYS A 125 -11.12 1.90 -16.18
C LYS A 125 -12.59 1.74 -15.74
N SER A 126 -13.15 2.78 -15.17
CA SER A 126 -14.56 2.81 -14.78
C SER A 126 -15.40 3.39 -15.92
N GLU A 127 -16.54 2.76 -16.22
CA GLU A 127 -17.50 3.26 -17.22
C GLU A 127 -18.02 4.67 -16.89
N LYS A 128 -18.02 5.03 -15.60
CA LYS A 128 -18.48 6.34 -15.10
C LYS A 128 -17.35 7.37 -15.00
N GLY A 129 -16.18 7.08 -15.56
CA GLY A 129 -14.96 7.86 -15.40
C GLY A 129 -14.15 7.43 -14.17
N GLY A 130 -12.85 7.76 -14.19
CA GLY A 130 -11.88 7.35 -13.17
C GLY A 130 -11.42 5.89 -13.29
N ILE A 131 -10.76 5.41 -12.23
CA ILE A 131 -10.16 4.09 -12.14
C ILE A 131 -10.78 3.31 -10.99
N PHE A 132 -11.44 2.21 -11.32
CA PHE A 132 -11.87 1.24 -10.33
C PHE A 132 -10.64 0.56 -9.71
N LEU A 133 -10.58 0.49 -8.39
CA LEU A 133 -9.59 -0.27 -7.62
C LEU A 133 -10.29 -1.10 -6.54
N GLY A 134 -9.96 -2.39 -6.44
CA GLY A 134 -10.51 -3.25 -5.41
C GLY A 134 -9.62 -4.43 -5.06
N LEU A 135 -9.76 -4.88 -3.82
CA LEU A 135 -9.15 -6.10 -3.31
C LEU A 135 -10.26 -7.09 -2.97
N SER A 136 -10.12 -8.32 -3.45
CA SER A 136 -10.98 -9.45 -3.09
C SER A 136 -10.11 -10.51 -2.44
N GLN A 137 -10.37 -10.84 -1.18
CA GLN A 137 -9.64 -11.85 -0.43
C GLN A 137 -10.55 -13.04 -0.12
N LYS A 138 -10.09 -14.24 -0.44
CA LYS A 138 -10.77 -15.50 -0.17
C LYS A 138 -9.89 -16.39 0.73
N PRO A 139 -10.37 -16.84 1.90
CA PRO A 139 -9.69 -17.86 2.70
C PRO A 139 -9.62 -19.21 1.96
N ASP A 140 -8.54 -19.95 2.17
CA ASP A 140 -8.41 -21.32 1.69
C ASP A 140 -9.27 -22.23 2.57
N GLY A 141 -10.55 -22.40 2.20
CA GLY A 141 -11.52 -23.21 2.96
C GLY A 141 -12.95 -22.67 2.92
N GLN A 142 -13.72 -22.92 3.99
CA GLN A 142 -15.06 -22.39 4.18
C GLN A 142 -14.97 -21.00 4.83
N GLY A 143 -14.93 -19.96 4.01
CA GLY A 143 -15.01 -18.58 4.46
C GLY A 143 -15.53 -17.69 3.35
N GLU A 144 -16.40 -16.74 3.71
CA GLU A 144 -16.97 -15.81 2.74
C GLU A 144 -15.88 -14.88 2.17
N PRO A 145 -15.82 -14.71 0.83
CA PRO A 145 -14.91 -13.75 0.23
C PRO A 145 -15.19 -12.34 0.73
N ARG A 146 -14.14 -11.65 1.19
CA ARG A 146 -14.22 -10.24 1.55
C ARG A 146 -13.77 -9.39 0.39
N ARG A 147 -14.52 -8.34 0.07
CA ARG A 147 -14.19 -7.41 -1.01
C ARG A 147 -14.33 -5.98 -0.54
N ILE A 148 -13.31 -5.16 -0.81
CA ILE A 148 -13.33 -3.71 -0.59
C ILE A 148 -12.90 -3.06 -1.90
N GLN A 149 -13.60 -1.99 -2.30
CA GLN A 149 -13.36 -1.32 -3.57
C GLN A 149 -13.68 0.17 -3.48
N MET A 150 -13.06 0.95 -4.37
CA MET A 150 -13.34 2.37 -4.58
C MET A 150 -13.07 2.74 -6.04
N VAL A 151 -13.51 3.93 -6.45
CA VAL A 151 -13.23 4.48 -7.78
C VAL A 151 -12.41 5.75 -7.59
N LEU A 152 -11.14 5.71 -7.99
CA LEU A 152 -10.25 6.87 -7.99
C LEU A 152 -10.67 7.83 -9.09
N ASN A 153 -10.80 9.12 -8.77
CA ASN A 153 -11.01 10.13 -9.79
C ASN A 153 -9.72 10.38 -10.60
N ASP A 154 -9.78 11.21 -11.64
CA ASP A 154 -8.63 11.44 -12.53
C ASP A 154 -7.44 12.10 -11.82
N ALA A 155 -7.70 12.99 -10.86
CA ALA A 155 -6.64 13.64 -10.08
C ALA A 155 -5.94 12.65 -9.15
N GLU A 156 -6.70 11.81 -8.45
CA GLU A 156 -6.18 10.74 -7.59
C GLU A 156 -5.40 9.69 -8.39
N SER A 157 -5.94 9.31 -9.55
CA SER A 157 -5.29 8.38 -10.49
C SER A 157 -3.96 8.96 -10.98
N THR A 158 -3.93 10.26 -11.28
CA THR A 158 -2.70 10.98 -11.65
C THR A 158 -1.68 10.98 -10.52
N GLY A 159 -2.11 11.29 -9.28
CA GLY A 159 -1.24 11.26 -8.11
C GLY A 159 -0.66 9.86 -7.86
N LEU A 160 -1.51 8.82 -7.94
CA LEU A 160 -1.09 7.43 -7.79
C LEU A 160 -0.08 7.03 -8.87
N ARG A 161 -0.31 7.42 -10.13
CA ARG A 161 0.61 7.19 -11.25
C ARG A 161 1.99 7.78 -10.98
N CYS A 162 2.06 9.04 -10.55
CA CYS A 162 3.33 9.70 -10.24
C CYS A 162 4.09 8.99 -9.10
N VAL A 163 3.38 8.57 -8.05
CA VAL A 163 3.97 7.82 -6.93
C VAL A 163 4.51 6.47 -7.37
N PHE A 164 3.76 5.75 -8.21
CA PHE A 164 4.21 4.47 -8.77
C PHE A 164 5.42 4.61 -9.69
N GLN A 165 5.41 5.57 -10.61
CA GLN A 165 6.55 5.83 -11.52
C GLN A 165 7.82 6.15 -10.72
N THR A 166 7.72 7.00 -9.70
CA THR A 166 8.85 7.33 -8.81
C THR A 166 9.25 6.11 -7.98
N GLY A 167 8.28 5.33 -7.50
CA GLY A 167 8.48 4.14 -6.69
C GLY A 167 9.27 3.05 -7.40
N LEU A 168 9.03 2.83 -8.70
CA LEU A 168 9.74 1.80 -9.49
C LEU A 168 11.26 1.95 -9.42
N PHE A 169 11.78 3.18 -9.42
CA PHE A 169 13.22 3.42 -9.26
C PHE A 169 13.74 2.84 -7.94
N PHE A 170 13.04 3.11 -6.85
CA PHE A 170 13.42 2.60 -5.54
C PHE A 170 13.26 1.08 -5.44
N LEU A 171 12.21 0.51 -6.04
CA LEU A 171 12.02 -0.94 -6.07
C LEU A 171 13.14 -1.67 -6.84
N ALA A 172 13.70 -1.04 -7.88
CA ALA A 172 14.72 -1.65 -8.74
C ALA A 172 16.17 -1.40 -8.27
N PHE A 173 16.49 -0.19 -7.78
CA PHE A 173 17.88 0.28 -7.70
C PHE A 173 18.36 0.71 -6.31
N ARG A 174 17.54 0.60 -5.26
CA ARG A 174 17.91 1.14 -3.94
C ARG A 174 19.22 0.57 -3.37
N ASN A 175 19.51 -0.71 -3.56
CA ASN A 175 20.75 -1.32 -3.04
C ASN A 175 22.01 -0.69 -3.68
N THR A 176 21.91 -0.19 -4.91
CA THR A 176 22.99 0.51 -5.60
C THR A 176 23.22 1.90 -5.00
N CYS A 177 22.16 2.59 -4.56
CA CYS A 177 22.25 3.94 -3.99
C CYS A 177 22.79 3.97 -2.56
N LEU A 178 22.56 2.93 -1.75
CA LEU A 178 23.03 2.86 -0.36
C LEU A 178 24.50 2.41 -0.23
N GLY A 179 25.08 1.81 -1.28
CA GLY A 179 26.50 1.44 -1.33
C GLY A 179 27.45 2.61 -1.62
N MET A 180 26.93 3.82 -1.87
CA MET A 180 27.73 5.00 -2.20
C MET A 180 28.07 5.91 -1.00
N VAL A 181 27.71 5.51 0.23
CA VAL A 181 28.23 6.20 1.42
C VAL A 181 29.56 5.55 1.80
N PRO A 182 30.72 6.15 1.49
CA PRO A 182 31.98 5.63 1.99
C PRO A 182 31.90 5.58 3.52
N ALA A 183 32.30 4.45 4.10
CA ALA A 183 32.57 4.37 5.52
C ALA A 183 33.60 5.46 5.83
N ILE A 184 33.19 6.51 6.55
CA ILE A 184 34.14 7.44 7.16
C ILE A 184 34.84 6.63 8.24
N SER A 185 35.97 6.02 7.89
CA SER A 185 36.87 5.41 8.86
C SER A 185 37.27 6.51 9.84
N PRO A 186 37.06 6.34 11.16
CA PRO A 186 37.59 7.28 12.13
C PRO A 186 39.12 7.22 12.00
N THR A 187 39.71 8.32 11.55
CA THR A 187 41.16 8.52 11.61
C THR A 187 41.58 8.38 13.06
N THR A 188 42.29 7.30 13.37
CA THR A 188 43.08 7.16 14.57
C THR A 188 44.11 8.28 14.57
N ASN A 189 43.90 9.30 15.40
CA ASN A 189 44.95 10.23 15.76
C ASN A 189 45.96 9.47 16.61
N GLU A 190 47.08 9.12 16.01
CA GLU A 190 48.30 8.80 16.74
C GLU A 190 48.87 10.09 17.32
N THR A 191 48.99 10.11 18.65
CA THR A 191 49.95 10.92 19.42
C THR A 191 50.45 10.06 20.57
#